data_AF-A0A1C5AJF3-F1
#
_entry.id   AF-A0A1C5AJF3-F1
#
_cell.length_a   1.000
_cell.length_b   1.000
_cell.length_c   1.000
_cell.angle_alpha   90.00
_cell.angle_beta   90.00
_cell.angle_gamma   90.00
#
_symmetry.space_group_name_H-M   'P 1'
#
loop_
_entity.id
_entity.type
_entity.pdbx_description
1 polymer ?
#
loop_
_entity_poly.entity_id
_entity_poly.type
_entity_poly.pdbx_seq_one_letter_code
_entity_poly.pdbx_strand_id
1 'polypeptide(L)'
;MGELLSTVVQLVSSYFTRMLDRRAVSRDAKVAAELMAVVLALQEVCLTGHRILALATTIVSGTARPDDVTEFAAALRRQSTLVDQLRSRIETARPLLATVEVEFALSVAPFLDAKSGLLTRWQQQAATSQFSTTTLLFLPAESVTRAVAASRPRPDATSLDLDRTDFVLVVADEMRSVRRREVRDIRTATDAERDPVLRDIEQARARLETATQLCAGLLTATRETVGPEAFAELRRNLAGRELRR
;
A
#
# COMPACT_ATOMS: atom_id res chain seq x y z
N MET A 1 -5.79 -1.33 6.40
CA MET A 1 -4.49 -1.20 5.72
C MET A 1 -4.27 -2.30 4.69
N GLY A 2 -4.55 -3.58 5.01
CA GLY A 2 -4.31 -4.70 4.08
C GLY A 2 -4.94 -4.51 2.70
N GLU A 3 -6.17 -4.01 2.65
CA GLU A 3 -6.84 -3.68 1.39
C GLU A 3 -6.15 -2.57 0.60
N LEU A 4 -5.84 -1.44 1.23
CA LEU A 4 -5.11 -0.32 0.63
C LEU A 4 -3.82 -0.80 -0.04
N LEU A 5 -3.05 -1.64 0.66
CA LEU A 5 -1.80 -2.21 0.14
C LEU A 5 -2.07 -3.19 -1.00
N SER A 6 -3.06 -4.06 -0.85
CA SER A 6 -3.46 -5.01 -1.90
C SER A 6 -3.83 -4.31 -3.20
N THR A 7 -4.62 -3.22 -3.13
CA THR A 7 -4.98 -2.43 -4.32
C THR A 7 -3.75 -1.79 -4.97
N VAL A 8 -2.82 -1.24 -4.19
CA VAL A 8 -1.57 -0.67 -4.73
C VAL A 8 -0.75 -1.75 -5.43
N VAL A 9 -0.60 -2.93 -4.80
CA VAL A 9 0.14 -4.06 -5.40
C VAL A 9 -0.54 -4.54 -6.68
N GLN A 10 -1.86 -4.68 -6.69
CA GLN A 10 -2.62 -5.11 -7.87
C GLN A 10 -2.47 -4.14 -9.04
N LEU A 11 -2.52 -2.83 -8.77
CA LEU A 11 -2.26 -1.81 -9.78
C LEU A 11 -0.85 -1.97 -10.35
N VAL A 12 0.17 -1.93 -9.49
CA VAL A 12 1.57 -2.10 -9.92
C VAL A 12 1.76 -3.41 -10.69
N SER A 13 1.14 -4.50 -10.23
CA SER A 13 1.22 -5.82 -10.85
C SER A 13 0.63 -5.85 -12.25
N SER A 14 -0.58 -5.31 -12.41
CA SER A 14 -1.31 -5.32 -13.69
C SER A 14 -0.55 -4.59 -14.78
N TYR A 15 0.10 -3.47 -14.43
CA TYR A 15 0.91 -2.69 -15.36
C TYR A 15 2.26 -3.36 -15.66
N PHE A 16 2.86 -4.00 -14.66
CA PHE A 16 4.13 -4.70 -14.81
C PHE A 16 4.05 -5.87 -15.82
N THR A 17 3.01 -6.71 -15.71
CA THR A 17 2.82 -7.86 -16.60
C THR A 17 2.68 -7.41 -18.06
N ARG A 18 1.90 -6.35 -18.31
CA ARG A 18 1.74 -5.77 -19.66
C ARG A 18 3.04 -5.24 -20.25
N MET A 19 3.91 -4.68 -19.42
CA MET A 19 5.21 -4.17 -19.85
C MET A 19 6.14 -5.31 -20.27
N LEU A 20 6.21 -6.39 -19.49
CA LEU A 20 7.07 -7.54 -19.78
C LEU A 20 6.66 -8.27 -21.07
N ASP A 21 5.38 -8.22 -21.46
CA ASP A 21 4.87 -8.81 -22.70
C ASP A 21 5.35 -8.08 -23.97
N ARG A 22 5.87 -6.84 -23.87
CA ARG A 22 6.37 -6.05 -25.01
C ARG A 22 7.91 -6.02 -25.02
N ARG A 23 8.54 -6.73 -25.97
CA ARG A 23 10.02 -6.91 -26.09
C ARG A 23 10.85 -5.61 -26.10
N ALA A 24 12.12 -5.79 -25.70
CA ALA A 24 12.95 -4.79 -25.01
C ALA A 24 13.81 -3.81 -25.85
N VAL A 25 14.03 -2.60 -25.31
CA VAL A 25 15.06 -1.60 -25.65
C VAL A 25 15.78 -1.15 -24.36
N SER A 26 17.00 -0.61 -24.43
CA SER A 26 17.84 -0.20 -23.27
C SER A 26 17.19 0.72 -22.22
N ARG A 27 16.06 1.39 -22.52
CA ARG A 27 15.22 2.08 -21.52
C ARG A 27 14.67 1.11 -20.46
N ASP A 28 14.54 -0.17 -20.78
CA ASP A 28 13.85 -1.15 -19.96
C ASP A 28 14.66 -1.61 -18.75
N ALA A 29 16.00 -1.55 -18.79
CA ALA A 29 16.83 -1.90 -17.63
C ALA A 29 16.65 -0.90 -16.48
N LYS A 30 16.55 0.40 -16.79
CA LYS A 30 16.30 1.44 -15.77
C LYS A 30 14.88 1.36 -15.25
N VAL A 31 13.90 1.15 -16.13
CA VAL A 31 12.49 0.97 -15.76
C VAL A 31 12.33 -0.27 -14.87
N ALA A 32 12.93 -1.40 -15.26
CA ALA A 32 12.95 -2.63 -14.48
C ALA A 32 13.60 -2.45 -13.11
N ALA A 33 14.69 -1.68 -13.01
CA ALA A 33 15.34 -1.39 -11.74
C ALA A 33 14.46 -0.56 -10.79
N GLU A 34 13.80 0.48 -11.29
CA GLU A 34 12.88 1.29 -10.47
C GLU A 34 11.63 0.49 -10.07
N LEU A 35 11.08 -0.32 -10.98
CA LEU A 35 9.95 -1.20 -10.70
C LEU A 35 10.31 -2.26 -9.65
N MET A 36 11.49 -2.87 -9.75
CA MET A 36 11.99 -3.81 -8.75
C MET A 36 12.12 -3.15 -7.38
N ALA A 37 12.62 -1.91 -7.34
CA ALA A 37 12.72 -1.15 -6.10
C ALA A 37 11.34 -0.89 -5.46
N VAL A 38 10.31 -0.62 -6.28
CA VAL A 38 8.92 -0.49 -5.82
C VAL A 38 8.39 -1.83 -5.29
N VAL A 39 8.60 -2.93 -6.00
CA VAL A 39 8.16 -4.27 -5.56
C VAL A 39 8.81 -4.68 -4.24
N LEU A 40 10.11 -4.47 -4.08
CA LEU A 40 10.81 -4.77 -2.82
C LEU A 40 10.28 -3.91 -1.67
N ALA A 41 10.03 -2.61 -1.90
CA ALA A 41 9.43 -1.75 -0.90
C ALA A 41 8.01 -2.23 -0.52
N LEU A 42 7.19 -2.64 -1.49
CA LEU A 42 5.87 -3.21 -1.25
C LEU A 42 5.94 -4.48 -0.40
N GLN A 43 6.91 -5.36 -0.66
CA GLN A 43 7.10 -6.57 0.14
C GLN A 43 7.44 -6.24 1.59
N GLU A 44 8.32 -5.28 1.84
CA GLU A 44 8.68 -4.89 3.21
C GLU A 44 7.48 -4.32 3.97
N VAL A 45 6.66 -3.51 3.29
CA VAL A 45 5.39 -2.98 3.80
C VAL A 45 4.40 -4.12 4.10
N CYS A 46 4.35 -5.16 3.25
CA CYS A 46 3.47 -6.32 3.48
C CYS A 46 3.95 -7.17 4.68
N LEU A 47 5.25 -7.45 4.78
CA LEU A 47 5.83 -8.20 5.90
C LEU A 47 5.60 -7.49 7.24
N THR A 48 5.85 -6.19 7.28
CA THR A 48 5.61 -5.37 8.47
C THR A 48 4.11 -5.32 8.80
N GLY A 49 3.24 -5.24 7.78
CA GLY A 49 1.79 -5.35 7.96
C GLY A 49 1.33 -6.67 8.57
N HIS A 50 1.91 -7.80 8.16
CA HIS A 50 1.60 -9.11 8.77
C HIS A 50 1.98 -9.13 10.25
N ARG A 51 3.13 -8.56 10.61
CA ARG A 51 3.54 -8.46 12.02
C ARG A 51 2.58 -7.60 12.83
N ILE A 52 2.15 -6.46 12.28
CA ILE A 52 1.16 -5.57 12.92
C ILE A 52 -0.17 -6.31 13.17
N LEU A 53 -0.69 -7.04 12.17
CA LEU A 53 -1.94 -7.79 12.31
C LEU A 53 -1.83 -8.94 13.32
N ALA A 54 -0.69 -9.61 13.39
CA ALA A 54 -0.44 -10.65 14.39
C ALA A 54 -0.44 -10.07 15.82
N LEU A 55 0.28 -8.97 16.03
CA LEU A 55 0.31 -8.27 17.32
C LEU A 55 -1.07 -7.67 17.68
N ALA A 56 -1.81 -7.14 16.69
CA ALA A 56 -3.18 -6.68 16.93
C ALA A 56 -4.09 -7.81 17.40
N THR A 57 -3.92 -9.02 16.85
CA THR A 57 -4.70 -10.20 17.24
C THR A 57 -4.47 -10.55 18.72
N THR A 58 -3.20 -10.54 19.18
CA THR A 58 -2.88 -10.83 20.58
C THR A 58 -3.40 -9.75 21.53
N ILE A 59 -3.31 -8.48 21.10
CA ILE A 59 -3.84 -7.33 21.87
C ILE A 59 -5.36 -7.43 22.02
N VAL A 60 -6.10 -7.60 20.92
CA VAL A 60 -7.57 -7.68 20.93
C VAL A 60 -8.06 -8.91 21.71
N SER A 61 -7.34 -10.03 21.61
CA SER A 61 -7.65 -11.24 22.38
C SER A 61 -7.39 -11.10 23.89
N GLY A 62 -6.77 -10.00 24.34
CA GLY A 62 -6.44 -9.78 25.75
C GLY A 62 -5.27 -10.65 26.25
N THR A 63 -4.50 -11.27 25.34
CA THR A 63 -3.37 -12.15 25.68
C THR A 63 -2.00 -11.49 25.48
N ALA A 64 -1.98 -10.23 25.03
CA ALA A 64 -0.76 -9.47 24.80
C ALA A 64 0.02 -9.18 26.07
N ARG A 65 1.34 -9.31 25.98
CA ARG A 65 2.30 -8.84 26.97
C ARG A 65 2.59 -7.35 26.76
N PRO A 66 3.12 -6.63 27.76
CA PRO A 66 3.57 -5.24 27.60
C PRO A 66 4.56 -5.04 26.45
N ASP A 67 5.43 -6.03 26.22
CA ASP A 67 6.40 -6.02 25.12
C ASP A 67 5.71 -6.08 23.75
N ASP A 68 4.62 -6.86 23.62
CA ASP A 68 3.85 -6.96 22.37
C ASP A 68 3.21 -5.62 22.00
N VAL A 69 2.72 -4.87 23.00
CA VAL A 69 2.14 -3.52 22.81
C VAL A 69 3.21 -2.52 22.37
N THR A 70 4.40 -2.60 22.97
CA THR A 70 5.54 -1.75 22.61
C THR A 70 6.02 -2.06 21.21
N GLU A 71 6.13 -3.35 20.88
CA GLU A 71 6.50 -3.81 19.55
C GLU A 71 5.47 -3.41 18.50
N PHE A 72 4.18 -3.49 18.81
CA PHE A 72 3.11 -3.03 17.92
C PHE A 72 3.28 -1.55 17.56
N ALA A 73 3.52 -0.69 18.55
CA ALA A 73 3.75 0.73 18.32
C ALA A 73 5.02 0.98 17.48
N ALA A 74 6.10 0.23 17.73
CA ALA A 74 7.31 0.30 16.93
C ALA A 74 7.09 -0.16 15.48
N ALA A 75 6.36 -1.26 15.29
CA ALA A 75 6.02 -1.80 13.98
C ALA A 75 5.14 -0.83 13.19
N LEU A 76 4.16 -0.18 13.81
CA LEU A 76 3.36 0.87 13.17
C LEU A 76 4.18 2.08 12.73
N ARG A 77 5.11 2.55 13.58
CA ARG A 77 6.03 3.63 13.19
C ARG A 77 6.89 3.22 11.99
N ARG A 78 7.43 2.00 12.01
CA ARG A 78 8.18 1.44 10.87
C ARG A 78 7.30 1.38 9.62
N GLN A 79 6.07 0.91 9.73
CA GLN A 79 5.12 0.85 8.62
C GLN A 79 4.86 2.24 8.02
N SER A 80 4.70 3.26 8.87
CA SER A 80 4.54 4.64 8.40
C SER A 80 5.73 5.11 7.58
N THR A 81 6.95 4.85 8.05
CA THR A 81 8.19 5.15 7.32
C THR A 81 8.27 4.39 6.00
N LEU A 82 7.97 3.09 6.00
CA LEU A 82 8.01 2.25 4.79
C LEU A 82 6.98 2.69 3.75
N VAL A 83 5.77 3.07 4.18
CA VAL A 83 4.75 3.63 3.28
C VAL A 83 5.20 4.96 2.67
N ASP A 84 5.90 5.80 3.42
CA ASP A 84 6.42 7.06 2.87
C ASP A 84 7.53 6.81 1.85
N GLN A 85 8.44 5.88 2.15
CA GLN A 85 9.49 5.46 1.24
C GLN A 85 8.91 4.86 -0.04
N LEU A 86 7.90 3.98 0.08
CA LEU A 86 7.17 3.42 -1.05
C LEU A 86 6.55 4.53 -1.90
N ARG A 87 5.84 5.48 -1.27
CA ARG A 87 5.23 6.62 -1.96
C ARG A 87 6.26 7.43 -2.73
N SER A 88 7.37 7.78 -2.07
CA SER A 88 8.49 8.53 -2.68
C SER A 88 9.13 7.77 -3.85
N ARG A 89 9.28 6.45 -3.73
CA ARG A 89 9.80 5.59 -4.81
C ARG A 89 8.85 5.57 -6.01
N ILE A 90 7.54 5.40 -5.80
CA ILE A 90 6.57 5.40 -6.90
C ILE A 90 6.50 6.80 -7.54
N GLU A 91 6.52 7.88 -6.76
CA GLU A 91 6.58 9.25 -7.28
C GLU A 91 7.84 9.50 -8.13
N THR A 92 9.00 9.00 -7.69
CA THR A 92 10.26 9.08 -8.44
C THR A 92 10.21 8.27 -9.73
N ALA A 93 9.59 7.08 -9.69
CA ALA A 93 9.43 6.21 -10.84
C ALA A 93 8.35 6.72 -11.81
N ARG A 94 7.39 7.53 -11.35
CA ARG A 94 6.19 7.92 -12.12
C ARG A 94 6.51 8.56 -13.46
N PRO A 95 7.43 9.54 -13.60
CA PRO A 95 7.72 10.14 -14.91
C PRO A 95 8.26 9.11 -15.90
N LEU A 96 9.11 8.19 -15.41
CA LEU A 96 9.69 7.13 -16.22
C LEU A 96 8.61 6.13 -16.67
N LEU A 97 7.72 5.72 -15.76
CA LEU A 97 6.61 4.81 -16.05
C LEU A 97 5.55 5.45 -16.96
N ALA A 98 5.27 6.73 -16.80
CA ALA A 98 4.35 7.48 -17.65
C ALA A 98 4.83 7.59 -19.10
N THR A 99 6.15 7.51 -19.36
CA THR A 99 6.66 7.44 -20.74
C THR A 99 6.32 6.13 -21.45
N VAL A 100 5.96 5.09 -20.69
CA VAL A 100 5.59 3.76 -21.18
C VAL A 100 4.06 3.60 -21.20
N GLU A 101 3.37 4.03 -20.13
CA GLU A 101 1.91 3.91 -20.00
C GLU A 101 1.34 5.06 -19.16
N VAL A 102 0.65 6.00 -19.82
CA VAL A 102 0.06 7.18 -19.15
C VAL A 102 -1.03 6.80 -18.13
N GLU A 103 -1.75 5.70 -18.38
CA GLU A 103 -2.79 5.19 -17.48
C GLU A 103 -2.25 4.76 -16.10
N PHE A 104 -0.98 4.36 -16.02
CA PHE A 104 -0.33 4.05 -14.75
C PHE A 104 -0.32 5.28 -13.84
N ALA A 105 0.10 6.44 -14.36
CA ALA A 105 0.20 7.67 -13.58
C ALA A 105 -1.16 8.13 -13.04
N LEU A 106 -2.21 7.99 -13.86
CA LEU A 106 -3.59 8.30 -13.44
C LEU A 106 -4.09 7.32 -12.37
N SER A 107 -3.76 6.04 -12.50
CA SER A 107 -4.25 5.00 -11.59
C SER A 107 -3.60 5.05 -10.20
N VAL A 108 -2.33 5.49 -10.10
CA VAL A 108 -1.63 5.59 -8.81
C VAL A 108 -1.86 6.93 -8.10
N ALA A 109 -2.27 7.98 -8.81
CA ALA A 109 -2.51 9.31 -8.26
C ALA A 109 -3.37 9.34 -6.97
N PRO A 110 -4.48 8.56 -6.84
CA PRO A 110 -5.36 8.61 -5.67
C PRO A 110 -4.68 8.10 -4.40
N PHE A 111 -3.60 7.33 -4.54
CA PHE A 111 -2.85 6.76 -3.43
C PHE A 111 -1.70 7.67 -3.00
N LEU A 112 -1.04 8.33 -3.95
CA LEU A 112 0.23 9.01 -3.75
C LEU A 112 0.13 10.51 -3.49
N ASP A 113 -1.00 11.14 -3.86
CA ASP A 113 -1.16 12.59 -3.74
C ASP A 113 -0.77 13.08 -2.34
N ALA A 114 0.27 13.92 -2.29
CA ALA A 114 0.87 14.36 -1.04
C ALA A 114 -0.04 15.16 -0.12
N LYS A 115 -1.16 15.74 -0.59
CA LYS A 115 -2.08 16.48 0.27
C LYS A 115 -3.30 15.65 0.69
N SER A 116 -3.74 14.70 -0.14
CA SER A 116 -5.03 14.03 0.07
C SER A 116 -5.08 12.55 -0.29
N GLY A 117 -3.98 11.98 -0.80
CA GLY A 117 -3.90 10.59 -1.21
C GLY A 117 -4.17 9.63 -0.06
N LEU A 118 -4.66 8.43 -0.39
CA LEU A 118 -5.06 7.43 0.60
C LEU A 118 -3.90 7.02 1.51
N LEU A 119 -2.66 6.91 1.00
CA LEU A 119 -1.49 6.56 1.82
C LEU A 119 -1.14 7.69 2.80
N THR A 120 -1.17 8.94 2.35
CA THR A 120 -0.93 10.11 3.21
C THR A 120 -1.98 10.21 4.32
N ARG A 121 -3.25 9.98 3.99
CA ARG A 121 -4.33 9.99 5.00
C ARG A 121 -4.18 8.87 6.02
N TRP A 122 -3.78 7.68 5.59
CA TRP A 122 -3.50 6.59 6.51
C TRP A 122 -2.35 6.94 7.46
N GLN A 123 -1.26 7.54 6.97
CA GLN A 123 -0.15 7.98 7.81
C GLN A 123 -0.57 9.03 8.84
N GLN A 124 -1.36 10.03 8.42
CA GLN A 124 -1.91 11.04 9.33
C GLN A 124 -2.78 10.40 10.43
N GLN A 125 -3.59 9.41 10.06
CA GLN A 125 -4.38 8.64 11.01
C GLN A 125 -3.49 7.85 11.98
N ALA A 126 -2.45 7.17 11.48
CA ALA A 126 -1.51 6.41 12.30
C ALA A 126 -0.75 7.29 13.30
N ALA A 127 -0.39 8.51 12.91
CA ALA A 127 0.25 9.49 13.78
C ALA A 127 -0.68 10.00 14.90
N THR A 128 -1.99 10.03 14.64
CA THR A 128 -2.98 10.57 15.59
C THR A 128 -3.51 9.50 16.55
N SER A 129 -3.71 8.27 16.07
CA SER A 129 -4.37 7.22 16.84
C SER A 129 -3.84 5.83 16.51
N GLN A 130 -2.68 5.49 17.06
CA GLN A 130 -1.97 4.24 16.74
C GLN A 130 -2.77 2.96 17.05
N PHE A 131 -3.60 2.97 18.10
CA PHE A 131 -4.35 1.78 18.55
C PHE A 131 -5.80 1.73 18.05
N SER A 132 -6.20 2.60 17.12
CA SER A 132 -7.57 2.54 16.58
C SER A 132 -7.73 1.46 15.50
N THR A 133 -8.93 0.90 15.39
CA THR A 133 -9.28 0.05 14.25
C THR A 133 -9.21 0.81 12.93
N THR A 134 -9.47 2.12 12.92
CA THR A 134 -9.27 2.97 11.74
C THR A 134 -7.79 3.04 11.33
N THR A 135 -6.83 3.03 12.25
CA THR A 135 -5.41 2.93 11.86
C THR A 135 -5.08 1.55 11.31
N LEU A 136 -5.59 0.50 11.94
CA LEU A 136 -5.32 -0.89 11.55
C LEU A 136 -5.94 -1.26 10.19
N LEU A 137 -7.20 -0.88 10.00
CA LEU A 137 -8.06 -1.30 8.89
C LEU A 137 -8.22 -0.19 7.84
N PHE A 138 -8.05 1.08 8.21
CA PHE A 138 -8.17 2.27 7.36
C PHE A 138 -9.55 2.43 6.72
N LEU A 139 -9.78 1.73 5.62
CA LEU A 139 -11.01 1.74 4.86
C LEU A 139 -11.31 0.30 4.39
N PRO A 140 -12.60 -0.10 4.35
CA PRO A 140 -13.04 -1.32 3.68
C PRO A 140 -12.74 -1.32 2.17
N ALA A 141 -12.69 -2.50 1.56
CA ALA A 141 -12.46 -2.71 0.11
C ALA A 141 -13.39 -1.91 -0.80
N GLU A 142 -14.68 -1.97 -0.51
CA GLU A 142 -15.70 -1.21 -1.22
C GLU A 142 -15.48 0.31 -1.11
N SER A 143 -14.92 0.78 0.00
CA SER A 143 -14.65 2.21 0.23
C SER A 143 -13.41 2.67 -0.53
N VAL A 144 -12.34 1.86 -0.53
CA VAL A 144 -11.15 2.11 -1.36
C VAL A 144 -11.53 2.13 -2.84
N THR A 145 -12.31 1.16 -3.30
CA THR A 145 -12.77 1.06 -4.68
C THR A 145 -13.59 2.28 -5.10
N ARG A 146 -14.54 2.72 -4.26
CA ARG A 146 -15.35 3.91 -4.52
C ARG A 146 -14.52 5.19 -4.55
N ALA A 147 -13.57 5.35 -3.61
CA ALA A 147 -12.66 6.50 -3.61
C ALA A 147 -11.80 6.55 -4.88
N VAL A 148 -11.26 5.41 -5.32
CA VAL A 148 -10.49 5.33 -6.57
C VAL A 148 -11.37 5.64 -7.78
N ALA A 149 -12.61 5.14 -7.82
CA ALA A 149 -13.53 5.47 -8.92
C ALA A 149 -13.84 6.97 -9.00
N ALA A 150 -14.04 7.64 -7.84
CA ALA A 150 -14.30 9.07 -7.75
C ALA A 150 -13.11 9.96 -8.18
N SER A 151 -11.93 9.38 -8.28
CA SER A 151 -10.71 10.09 -8.71
C SER A 151 -10.40 9.93 -10.21
N ARG A 152 -11.22 9.19 -10.97
CA ARG A 152 -11.01 9.01 -12.41
C ARG A 152 -11.52 10.22 -13.19
N PRO A 153 -10.81 10.66 -14.25
CA PRO A 153 -11.28 11.74 -15.09
C PRO A 153 -12.59 11.34 -15.77
N ARG A 154 -13.56 12.27 -15.82
CA ARG A 154 -14.77 12.08 -16.61
C ARG A 154 -14.41 12.11 -18.11
N PRO A 155 -15.12 11.37 -18.98
CA PRO A 155 -14.79 11.25 -20.41
C PRO A 155 -14.70 12.59 -21.17
N ASP A 156 -15.32 13.61 -20.60
CA ASP A 156 -15.56 14.96 -21.10
C ASP A 156 -14.74 16.05 -20.37
N ALA A 157 -13.96 15.68 -19.34
CA ALA A 157 -13.12 16.61 -18.60
C ALA A 157 -11.78 16.83 -19.32
N THR A 158 -11.42 18.10 -19.57
CA THR A 158 -10.03 18.47 -19.89
C THR A 158 -9.13 18.06 -18.73
N SER A 159 -7.94 17.51 -19.04
CA SER A 159 -7.00 16.85 -18.11
C SER A 159 -6.54 17.63 -16.87
N LEU A 160 -6.99 18.88 -16.71
CA LEU A 160 -6.62 19.81 -15.65
C LEU A 160 -7.64 19.90 -14.51
N ASP A 161 -8.89 19.44 -14.69
CA ASP A 161 -9.91 19.42 -13.64
C ASP A 161 -10.37 17.98 -13.34
N LEU A 162 -9.42 17.16 -12.91
CA LEU A 162 -9.77 16.05 -12.02
C LEU A 162 -10.41 16.67 -10.79
N ASP A 163 -11.73 16.58 -10.66
CA ASP A 163 -12.48 17.22 -9.58
C ASP A 163 -12.09 16.60 -8.24
N ARG A 164 -11.00 17.13 -7.69
CA ARG A 164 -10.36 16.71 -6.45
C ARG A 164 -11.34 16.81 -5.28
N THR A 165 -12.36 17.65 -5.43
CA THR A 165 -13.47 17.83 -4.50
C THR A 165 -14.26 16.54 -4.33
N ASP A 166 -14.66 15.88 -5.42
CA ASP A 166 -15.44 14.63 -5.38
C ASP A 166 -14.67 13.52 -4.64
N PHE A 167 -13.40 13.33 -4.98
CA PHE A 167 -12.53 12.37 -4.28
C PHE A 167 -12.43 12.68 -2.78
N VAL A 168 -12.16 13.94 -2.42
CA VAL A 168 -12.02 14.34 -1.02
C VAL A 168 -13.33 14.16 -0.24
N LEU A 169 -14.47 14.47 -0.85
CA LEU A 169 -15.80 14.31 -0.26
C LEU A 169 -16.14 12.83 -0.03
N VAL A 170 -15.92 11.98 -1.03
CA VAL A 170 -16.13 10.52 -0.90
C VAL A 170 -15.25 9.96 0.22
N VAL A 171 -13.95 10.25 0.21
CA VAL A 171 -13.05 9.77 1.27
C VAL A 171 -13.47 10.28 2.65
N ALA A 172 -13.89 11.55 2.76
CA ALA A 172 -14.37 12.09 4.02
C ALA A 172 -15.64 11.38 4.51
N ASP A 173 -16.57 11.05 3.61
CA ASP A 173 -17.79 10.34 3.96
C ASP A 173 -17.52 8.90 4.40
N GLU A 174 -16.68 8.17 3.66
CA GLU A 174 -16.27 6.81 4.04
C GLU A 174 -15.54 6.79 5.39
N MET A 175 -14.63 7.75 5.62
CA MET A 175 -13.94 7.87 6.91
C MET A 175 -14.91 8.19 8.05
N ARG A 176 -15.93 9.03 7.83
CA ARG A 176 -16.98 9.27 8.83
C ARG A 176 -17.77 8.00 9.10
N SER A 177 -18.12 7.24 8.07
CA SER A 177 -18.85 5.97 8.18
C SER A 177 -18.06 4.96 9.02
N VAL A 178 -16.78 4.74 8.70
CA VAL A 178 -15.89 3.83 9.45
C VAL A 178 -15.74 4.28 10.90
N ARG A 179 -15.55 5.58 11.15
CA ARG A 179 -15.39 6.13 12.51
C ARG A 179 -16.62 5.95 13.41
N ARG A 180 -17.82 5.72 12.85
CA ARG A 180 -19.01 5.42 13.66
C ARG A 180 -18.93 4.05 14.35
N ARG A 181 -18.13 3.13 13.81
CA ARG A 181 -17.92 1.77 14.33
C ARG A 181 -16.49 1.55 14.83
N GLU A 182 -15.75 2.64 15.02
CA GLU A 182 -14.35 2.60 15.42
C GLU A 182 -14.22 2.20 16.89
N VAL A 183 -13.41 1.17 17.13
CA VAL A 183 -12.82 0.95 18.45
C VAL A 183 -11.60 1.86 18.52
N ARG A 184 -11.69 2.90 19.35
CA ARG A 184 -10.65 3.95 19.46
C ARG A 184 -9.32 3.41 19.96
N ASP A 185 -9.39 2.40 20.82
CA ASP A 185 -8.23 1.74 21.38
C ASP A 185 -8.50 0.23 21.51
N ILE A 186 -7.88 -0.54 20.63
CA ILE A 186 -8.03 -2.01 20.60
C ILE A 186 -7.55 -2.69 21.89
N ARG A 187 -6.72 -2.02 22.70
CA ARG A 187 -6.24 -2.54 23.99
C ARG A 187 -7.35 -2.59 25.04
N THR A 188 -8.39 -1.78 24.86
CA THR A 188 -9.53 -1.67 25.77
C THR A 188 -10.83 -2.13 25.13
N ALA A 189 -10.76 -2.92 24.05
CA ALA A 189 -11.93 -3.44 23.36
C ALA A 189 -12.80 -4.27 24.31
N THR A 190 -14.09 -3.95 24.35
CA THR A 190 -15.10 -4.70 25.12
C THR A 190 -15.32 -6.09 24.50
N ASP A 191 -15.86 -7.03 25.27
CA ASP A 191 -16.13 -8.39 24.77
C ASP A 191 -17.02 -8.39 23.52
N ALA A 192 -17.99 -7.46 23.44
CA ALA A 192 -18.88 -7.31 22.30
C ALA A 192 -18.15 -6.81 21.01
N GLU A 193 -17.03 -6.12 21.16
CA GLU A 193 -16.24 -5.56 20.05
C GLU A 193 -15.14 -6.50 19.57
N ARG A 194 -14.65 -7.41 20.44
CA ARG A 194 -13.52 -8.29 20.13
C ARG A 194 -13.77 -9.18 18.92
N ASP A 195 -14.87 -9.93 18.91
CA ASP A 195 -15.17 -10.87 17.83
C ASP A 195 -15.33 -10.19 16.45
N PRO A 196 -16.04 -9.05 16.32
CA PRO A 196 -16.01 -8.25 15.09
C PRO A 196 -14.60 -7.83 14.67
N VAL A 197 -13.81 -7.27 15.59
CA VAL A 197 -12.47 -6.77 15.27
C VAL A 197 -11.54 -7.91 14.84
N LEU A 198 -11.61 -9.07 15.49
CA LEU A 198 -10.82 -10.24 15.11
C LEU A 198 -11.16 -10.74 13.70
N ARG A 199 -12.45 -10.74 13.32
CA ARG A 199 -12.86 -11.08 11.95
C ARG A 199 -12.32 -10.08 10.93
N ASP A 200 -12.38 -8.80 11.23
CA ASP A 200 -11.84 -7.76 10.33
C ASP A 200 -10.31 -7.87 10.18
N ILE A 201 -9.60 -8.22 11.27
CA ILE A 201 -8.17 -8.49 11.25
C ILE A 201 -7.86 -9.69 10.34
N GLU A 202 -8.64 -10.76 10.43
CA GLU A 202 -8.45 -11.95 9.59
C GLU A 202 -8.69 -11.63 8.11
N GLN A 203 -9.75 -10.88 7.81
CA GLN A 203 -10.00 -10.41 6.45
C GLN A 203 -8.86 -9.54 5.92
N ALA A 204 -8.35 -8.61 6.75
CA ALA A 204 -7.21 -7.78 6.38
C ALA A 204 -5.94 -8.61 6.15
N ARG A 205 -5.75 -9.71 6.89
CA ARG A 205 -4.64 -10.65 6.72
C ARG A 205 -4.73 -11.38 5.39
N ALA A 206 -5.90 -11.90 5.02
CA ALA A 206 -6.11 -12.57 3.73
C ALA A 206 -5.85 -11.62 2.54
N ARG A 207 -6.23 -10.34 2.65
CA ARG A 207 -5.92 -9.31 1.64
C ARG A 207 -4.42 -9.04 1.52
N LEU A 208 -3.72 -9.02 2.65
CA LEU A 208 -2.28 -8.81 2.70
C LEU A 208 -1.50 -10.01 2.16
N GLU A 209 -2.00 -11.22 2.42
CA GLU A 209 -1.45 -12.46 1.85
C GLU A 209 -1.60 -12.46 0.32
N THR A 210 -2.76 -12.06 -0.20
CA THR A 210 -2.96 -11.87 -1.65
C THR A 210 -1.95 -10.88 -2.22
N ALA A 211 -1.71 -9.76 -1.52
CA ALA A 211 -0.71 -8.76 -1.92
C ALA A 211 0.72 -9.34 -1.93
N THR A 212 1.08 -10.12 -0.91
CA THR A 212 2.37 -10.80 -0.82
C THR A 212 2.58 -11.78 -1.98
N GLN A 213 1.55 -12.55 -2.32
CA GLN A 213 1.59 -13.49 -3.45
C GLN A 213 1.77 -12.76 -4.78
N LEU A 214 1.08 -11.64 -4.99
CA LEU A 214 1.26 -10.81 -6.19
C LEU A 214 2.69 -10.26 -6.29
N CYS A 215 3.24 -9.73 -5.21
CA CYS A 215 4.63 -9.28 -5.17
C CYS A 215 5.62 -10.41 -5.49
N ALA A 216 5.39 -11.61 -4.95
CA ALA A 216 6.23 -12.77 -5.24
C ALA A 216 6.12 -13.21 -6.71
N GLY A 217 4.91 -13.24 -7.27
CA GLY A 217 4.67 -13.51 -8.68
C GLY A 217 5.38 -12.52 -9.60
N LEU A 218 5.33 -11.23 -9.26
CA LEU A 218 6.03 -10.17 -10.01
C LEU A 218 7.54 -10.35 -9.99
N LEU A 219 8.13 -10.68 -8.84
CA LEU A 219 9.56 -10.94 -8.75
C LEU A 219 9.98 -12.10 -9.66
N THR A 220 9.20 -13.19 -9.65
CA THR A 220 9.44 -14.36 -10.48
C THR A 220 9.34 -14.01 -11.96
N ALA A 221 8.26 -13.34 -12.38
CA ALA A 221 8.09 -12.90 -13.76
C ALA A 221 9.23 -11.96 -14.21
N THR A 222 9.65 -11.02 -13.35
CA THR A 222 10.78 -10.13 -13.66
C THR A 222 12.05 -10.93 -13.89
N ARG A 223 12.34 -11.91 -13.03
CA ARG A 223 13.53 -12.74 -13.12
C ARG A 223 13.53 -13.56 -14.41
N GLU A 224 12.39 -14.10 -14.80
CA GLU A 224 12.22 -14.87 -16.04
C GLU A 224 12.42 -14.01 -17.28
N THR A 225 11.84 -12.80 -17.32
CA THR A 225 11.96 -11.91 -18.48
C THR A 225 13.34 -11.28 -18.63
N VAL A 226 13.96 -10.85 -17.54
CA VAL A 226 15.27 -10.16 -17.57
C VAL A 226 16.44 -11.16 -17.65
N GLY A 227 16.21 -12.41 -17.24
CA GLY A 227 17.24 -13.43 -17.13
C GLY A 227 18.03 -13.36 -15.81
N PRO A 228 18.62 -14.48 -15.36
CA PRO A 228 19.18 -14.62 -14.02
C PRO A 228 20.41 -13.72 -13.76
N GLU A 229 21.27 -13.52 -14.76
CA GLU A 229 22.50 -12.72 -14.61
C GLU A 229 22.20 -11.23 -14.50
N ALA A 230 21.39 -10.70 -15.42
CA ALA A 230 20.95 -9.31 -15.38
C ALA A 230 20.09 -9.02 -14.14
N PHE A 231 19.29 -9.99 -13.68
CA PHE A 231 18.56 -9.88 -12.41
C PHE A 231 19.50 -9.83 -11.19
N ALA A 232 20.57 -10.63 -11.17
CA ALA A 232 21.57 -10.60 -10.10
C ALA A 232 22.36 -9.28 -10.08
N GLU A 233 22.69 -8.73 -11.25
CA GLU A 233 23.30 -7.40 -11.38
C GLU A 233 22.35 -6.30 -10.89
N LEU A 234 21.08 -6.37 -11.27
CA LEU A 234 20.05 -5.43 -10.84
C LEU A 234 19.87 -5.44 -9.31
N ARG A 235 19.85 -6.62 -8.67
CA ARG A 235 19.81 -6.74 -7.20
C ARG A 235 21.06 -6.15 -6.53
N ARG A 236 22.25 -6.40 -7.07
CA ARG A 236 23.50 -5.82 -6.54
C ARG A 236 23.50 -4.29 -6.63
N ASN A 237 23.01 -3.75 -7.75
CA ASN A 237 22.90 -2.31 -7.96
C ASN A 237 21.89 -1.66 -7.00
N LEU A 238 20.78 -2.32 -6.70
CA LEU A 238 19.80 -1.84 -5.72
C LEU A 238 20.39 -1.82 -4.31
N ALA A 239 21.05 -2.90 -3.87
CA ALA A 239 21.71 -2.95 -2.57
C ALA A 239 22.82 -1.87 -2.44
N GLY A 240 23.58 -1.64 -3.52
CA GLY A 240 24.60 -0.59 -3.57
C GLY A 240 24.07 0.84 -3.55
N ARG A 241 22.84 1.08 -4.04
CA ARG A 241 22.16 2.39 -3.96
C ARG A 241 21.63 2.68 -2.56
N GLU A 242 21.16 1.66 -1.84
CA GLU A 242 20.65 1.80 -0.48
C GLU A 242 21.76 2.09 0.54
N LEU A 243 22.99 1.64 0.28
CA LEU A 243 24.17 1.97 1.09
C LEU A 243 24.71 3.40 0.86
N ARG A 244 24.25 4.10 -0.20
CA ARG A 244 24.73 5.44 -0.59
C ARG A 244 23.73 6.57 -0.31
N ARG A 245 22.55 6.24 0.23
CA ARG A 245 21.54 7.19 0.70
C ARG A 245 21.55 7.24 2.22
#